data_AF-A0A8T6V677-F1
#
_entry.id   AF-A0A8T6V677-F1
#
_cell.length_a   1.000
_cell.length_b   1.000
_cell.length_c   1.000
_cell.angle_alpha   90.00
_cell.angle_beta   90.00
_cell.angle_gamma   90.00
#
_symmetry.space_group_name_H-M   'P 1'
#
loop_
_entity.id
_entity.type
_entity.pdbx_description
1 polymer ?
#
loop_
_entity_poly.entity_id
_entity_poly.type
_entity_poly.pdbx_seq_one_letter_code
_entity_poly.pdbx_strand_id
1 'polypeptide(L)'
;MILSDGQIEVFDGSTMAAIDTFTTSASSANSCKIADVDDDGTVEFAIVGGDYSNTYLQVYDANTFSLEWSSTSYGNDDVEVGDVDNDQQSEIVLAEGIILDGSTHTVEWSYTNGFGTEVDLADIDQDSMPEIIGMDSWDFITAFDGQAHTPLWQINTEDDHDALYVTDIEGD
;
A
#
# COMPACT_ATOMS: atom_id res chain seq x y z
N MET A 1 3.95 -0.34 15.49
CA MET A 1 2.50 -0.58 15.60
C MET A 1 1.81 0.74 15.39
N ILE A 2 0.78 0.80 14.56
CA ILE A 2 -0.07 1.99 14.43
C ILE A 2 -1.35 1.77 15.23
N LEU A 3 -1.72 2.78 16.00
CA LEU A 3 -2.92 2.82 16.82
C LEU A 3 -4.02 3.58 16.09
N SER A 4 -5.27 3.26 16.44
CA SER A 4 -6.46 3.84 15.80
C SER A 4 -6.61 5.35 15.97
N ASP A 5 -5.78 5.99 16.80
CA ASP A 5 -5.74 7.44 17.03
C ASP A 5 -4.58 8.13 16.30
N GLY A 6 -3.91 7.43 15.38
CA GLY A 6 -2.80 7.95 14.58
C GLY A 6 -1.46 7.97 15.33
N GLN A 7 -1.38 7.41 16.53
CA GLN A 7 -0.12 7.20 17.23
C GLN A 7 0.63 6.00 16.64
N ILE A 8 1.94 6.16 16.42
CA ILE A 8 2.85 5.09 16.00
C ILE A 8 3.84 4.83 17.12
N GLU A 9 3.90 3.57 17.54
CA GLU A 9 4.88 3.08 18.49
C GLU A 9 5.93 2.24 17.77
N VAL A 10 7.20 2.61 17.92
CA VAL A 10 8.36 1.94 17.32
C VAL A 10 9.02 1.06 18.39
N PHE A 11 9.23 -0.21 18.08
CA PHE A 11 9.81 -1.18 18.99
C PHE A 11 11.04 -1.83 18.38
N ASP A 12 12.01 -2.16 19.24
CA ASP A 12 13.13 -3.01 18.86
C ASP A 12 12.62 -4.43 18.58
N GLY A 13 12.85 -4.94 17.37
CA GLY A 13 12.32 -6.24 16.94
C GLY A 13 12.87 -7.44 17.72
N SER A 14 13.99 -7.30 18.44
CA SER A 14 14.61 -8.40 19.19
C SER A 14 14.20 -8.43 20.67
N THR A 15 13.96 -7.26 21.26
CA THR A 15 13.70 -7.09 22.70
C THR A 15 12.28 -6.67 23.01
N MET A 16 11.52 -6.22 22.00
CA MET A 16 10.23 -5.55 22.15
C MET A 16 10.28 -4.32 23.07
N ALA A 17 11.46 -3.72 23.25
CA ALA A 17 11.58 -2.46 23.97
C ALA A 17 11.08 -1.33 23.08
N ALA A 18 10.26 -0.43 23.62
CA ALA A 18 9.86 0.77 22.92
C ALA A 18 11.10 1.64 22.66
N ILE A 19 11.34 1.97 21.39
CA ILE A 19 12.42 2.84 20.92
C ILE A 19 11.91 4.28 20.88
N ASP A 20 10.75 4.49 20.25
CA ASP A 20 10.17 5.81 20.07
C ASP A 20 8.64 5.76 19.95
N THR A 21 8.01 6.92 20.04
CA THR A 21 6.57 7.10 19.80
C THR A 21 6.35 8.47 19.21
N PHE A 22 5.57 8.53 18.13
CA PHE A 22 5.15 9.79 17.53
C PHE A 22 3.67 9.75 17.16
N THR A 23 3.10 10.93 16.97
CA THR A 23 1.69 11.09 16.61
C THR A 23 1.64 11.71 15.24
N THR A 24 1.03 10.99 14.30
CA THR A 24 0.74 11.49 12.95
C THR A 24 -0.38 12.53 13.00
N SER A 25 -0.63 13.18 11.87
CA SER A 25 -1.86 13.98 11.68
C SER A 25 -3.06 13.11 11.28
N ALA A 26 -2.86 11.80 11.11
CA ALA A 26 -3.93 10.85 10.81
C ALA A 26 -4.90 10.77 11.99
N SER A 27 -6.20 10.79 11.71
CA SER A 27 -7.25 10.59 12.71
C SER A 27 -7.56 9.11 12.99
N SER A 28 -7.12 8.23 12.09
CA SER A 28 -7.23 6.78 12.08
C SER A 28 -6.12 6.19 11.20
N ALA A 29 -5.86 4.89 11.30
CA ALA A 29 -4.99 4.21 10.34
C ALA A 29 -5.58 2.84 10.08
N ASN A 30 -5.83 2.56 8.81
CA ASN A 30 -6.38 1.29 8.37
C ASN A 30 -5.25 0.38 7.91
N SER A 31 -4.28 0.92 7.16
CA SER A 31 -3.07 0.20 6.77
C SER A 31 -1.83 1.09 6.80
N CYS A 32 -0.66 0.44 6.82
CA CYS A 32 0.62 1.11 6.66
C CYS A 32 1.67 0.19 6.04
N LYS A 33 2.38 0.75 5.06
CA LYS A 33 3.58 0.19 4.47
C LYS A 33 4.82 0.93 4.95
N ILE A 34 5.91 0.19 5.15
CA ILE A 34 7.25 0.72 5.41
C ILE A 34 8.12 0.35 4.22
N ALA A 35 8.57 1.34 3.47
CA ALA A 35 9.38 1.18 2.25
C ALA A 35 10.16 2.47 1.98
N ASP A 36 11.19 2.40 1.13
CA ASP A 36 11.82 3.58 0.50
C ASP A 36 10.87 4.03 -0.62
N VAL A 37 10.00 5.00 -0.34
CA VAL A 37 8.86 5.34 -1.20
C VAL A 37 9.30 6.20 -2.38
N ASP A 38 10.33 7.01 -2.23
CA ASP A 38 10.82 7.94 -3.26
C ASP A 38 12.24 7.62 -3.77
N ASP A 39 12.75 6.45 -3.42
CA ASP A 39 14.06 5.90 -3.80
C ASP A 39 15.25 6.81 -3.43
N ASP A 40 15.12 7.56 -2.34
CA ASP A 40 16.17 8.47 -1.83
C ASP A 40 17.19 7.78 -0.91
N GLY A 41 16.92 6.52 -0.54
CA GLY A 41 17.73 5.70 0.36
C GLY A 41 17.34 5.82 1.84
N THR A 42 16.32 6.61 2.15
CA THR A 42 15.61 6.66 3.42
C THR A 42 14.42 5.70 3.36
N VAL A 43 13.79 5.40 4.49
CA VAL A 43 12.56 4.61 4.49
C VAL A 43 11.48 5.44 5.13
N GLU A 44 10.28 5.31 4.59
CA GLU A 44 9.12 6.10 4.97
C GLU A 44 8.01 5.18 5.49
N PHE A 45 7.12 5.76 6.29
CA PHE A 45 5.82 5.20 6.55
C PHE A 45 4.82 5.77 5.55
N ALA A 46 4.29 4.92 4.67
CA ALA A 46 3.10 5.22 3.89
C ALA A 46 1.88 4.75 4.69
N ILE A 47 1.00 5.67 5.07
CA ILE A 47 -0.12 5.40 5.98
C ILE A 47 -1.42 5.82 5.31
N VAL A 48 -2.36 4.90 5.26
CA VAL A 48 -3.71 5.13 4.77
C VAL A 48 -4.72 5.04 5.89
N GLY A 49 -5.77 5.82 5.79
CA GLY A 49 -6.89 5.78 6.70
C GLY A 49 -7.87 6.90 6.46
N GLY A 50 -8.90 6.89 7.30
CA GLY A 50 -9.94 7.87 7.25
C GLY A 50 -11.31 7.29 7.56
N ASP A 51 -12.33 7.98 7.05
CA ASP A 51 -13.70 7.53 7.00
C ASP A 51 -14.31 7.85 5.62
N TYR A 52 -15.59 7.50 5.43
CA TYR A 52 -16.32 7.75 4.17
C TYR A 52 -16.30 9.20 3.65
N SER A 53 -15.95 10.18 4.49
CA SER A 53 -15.96 11.61 4.16
C SER A 53 -14.56 12.22 4.09
N ASN A 54 -13.56 11.63 4.76
CA ASN A 54 -12.20 12.13 4.78
C ASN A 54 -11.23 10.95 4.75
N THR A 55 -10.60 10.74 3.59
CA THR A 55 -9.55 9.72 3.39
C THR A 55 -8.22 10.41 3.12
N TYR A 56 -7.12 9.74 3.47
CA TYR A 56 -5.78 10.27 3.25
C TYR A 56 -4.75 9.17 3.09
N LEU A 57 -3.76 9.47 2.26
CA LEU A 57 -2.45 8.86 2.27
C LEU A 57 -1.48 9.87 2.89
N GLN A 58 -0.69 9.48 3.88
CA GLN A 58 0.37 10.29 4.47
C GLN A 58 1.70 9.56 4.37
N VAL A 59 2.75 10.27 3.94
CA VAL A 59 4.13 9.78 3.83
C VAL A 59 4.98 10.48 4.87
N TYR A 60 5.61 9.70 5.75
CA TYR A 60 6.46 10.19 6.84
C TYR A 60 7.86 9.59 6.75
N ASP A 61 8.89 10.42 6.81
CA ASP A 61 10.28 10.00 7.03
C ASP A 61 10.38 9.13 8.31
N ALA A 62 10.87 7.90 8.21
CA ALA A 62 10.93 7.00 9.36
C ALA A 62 12.08 7.27 10.33
N ASN A 63 13.06 8.10 9.96
CA ASN A 63 14.14 8.55 10.83
C ASN A 63 13.78 9.81 11.61
N THR A 64 13.09 10.76 10.97
CA THR A 64 12.75 12.06 11.57
C THR A 64 11.30 12.19 12.03
N PHE A 65 10.43 11.28 11.58
CA PHE A 65 8.98 11.30 11.78
C PHE A 65 8.30 12.58 11.27
N SER A 66 8.93 13.24 10.30
CA SER A 66 8.39 14.44 9.65
C SER A 66 7.42 14.04 8.55
N LEU A 67 6.29 14.74 8.44
CA LEU A 67 5.38 14.57 7.30
C LEU A 67 6.05 15.16 6.06
N GLU A 68 6.25 14.32 5.04
CA GLU A 68 6.83 14.72 3.77
C GLU A 68 5.74 15.10 2.78
N TRP A 69 4.69 14.28 2.71
CA TRP A 69 3.57 14.50 1.81
C TRP A 69 2.25 13.93 2.35
N SER A 70 1.13 14.49 1.90
CA SER A 70 -0.21 13.99 2.21
C SER A 70 -1.19 14.23 1.07
N SER A 71 -2.04 13.24 0.80
CA SER A 71 -3.24 13.38 -0.03
C SER A 71 -4.41 13.92 0.79
N THR A 72 -5.49 14.32 0.11
CA THR A 72 -6.76 14.72 0.74
C THR A 72 -8.00 14.10 0.07
N SER A 73 -7.83 13.06 -0.73
CA SER A 73 -8.90 12.54 -1.60
C SER A 73 -8.91 11.03 -1.82
N TYR A 74 -7.93 10.31 -1.26
CA TYR A 74 -7.74 8.87 -1.42
C TYR A 74 -6.83 8.34 -0.32
N GLY A 75 -6.80 7.02 -0.13
CA GLY A 75 -6.05 6.31 0.89
C GLY A 75 -6.94 5.90 2.05
N ASN A 76 -8.03 5.17 1.82
CA ASN A 76 -8.85 4.65 2.90
C ASN A 76 -8.40 3.28 3.39
N ASP A 77 -8.29 2.30 2.49
CA ASP A 77 -8.31 0.89 2.88
C ASP A 77 -6.88 0.34 3.09
N ASP A 78 -6.23 -0.04 1.99
CA ASP A 78 -4.91 -0.67 2.04
C ASP A 78 -3.91 0.00 1.07
N VAL A 79 -2.62 -0.17 1.36
CA VAL A 79 -1.50 0.46 0.66
C VAL A 79 -0.31 -0.47 0.53
N GLU A 80 0.23 -0.51 -0.67
CA GLU A 80 1.44 -1.23 -1.01
C GLU A 80 2.43 -0.30 -1.73
N VAL A 81 3.72 -0.68 -1.71
CA VAL A 81 4.80 0.12 -2.33
C VAL A 81 5.75 -0.81 -3.09
N GLY A 82 6.01 -0.48 -4.36
CA GLY A 82 6.97 -1.19 -5.21
C GLY A 82 6.90 -0.71 -6.66
N ASP A 83 7.95 -0.98 -7.43
CA ASP A 83 8.04 -0.73 -8.88
C ASP A 83 7.07 -1.67 -9.61
N VAL A 84 5.92 -1.18 -10.06
CA VAL A 84 4.86 -1.94 -10.76
C VAL A 84 4.76 -1.59 -12.25
N ASP A 85 5.62 -0.69 -12.73
CA ASP A 85 5.63 -0.24 -14.12
C ASP A 85 6.98 -0.43 -14.85
N ASN A 86 7.98 -0.94 -14.13
CA ASN A 86 9.34 -1.30 -14.56
C ASN A 86 10.18 -0.10 -15.03
N ASP A 87 10.01 1.05 -14.39
CA ASP A 87 10.84 2.23 -14.63
C ASP A 87 12.02 2.40 -13.65
N GLN A 88 12.14 1.50 -12.66
CA GLN A 88 13.10 1.49 -11.54
C GLN A 88 12.85 2.56 -10.47
N GLN A 89 11.65 3.12 -10.42
CA GLN A 89 11.15 3.90 -9.30
C GLN A 89 10.03 3.13 -8.62
N SER A 90 9.81 3.41 -7.33
CA SER A 90 8.74 2.80 -6.57
C SER A 90 7.43 3.56 -6.76
N GLU A 91 6.34 2.82 -6.93
CA GLU A 91 4.99 3.38 -6.91
C GLU A 91 4.31 3.13 -5.57
N ILE A 92 3.34 3.99 -5.24
CA ILE A 92 2.38 3.77 -4.16
C ILE A 92 1.08 3.24 -4.76
N VAL A 93 0.72 2.01 -4.41
CA VAL A 93 -0.48 1.31 -4.87
C VAL A 93 -1.55 1.36 -3.79
N LEU A 94 -2.69 1.98 -4.11
CA LEU A 94 -3.84 2.10 -3.21
C LEU A 94 -4.97 1.16 -3.63
N ALA A 95 -5.55 0.45 -2.67
CA ALA A 95 -6.65 -0.50 -2.91
C ALA A 95 -7.87 0.11 -3.61
N GLU A 96 -8.07 1.42 -3.48
CA GLU A 96 -9.11 2.19 -4.19
C GLU A 96 -8.91 2.27 -5.71
N GLY A 97 -7.83 1.66 -6.24
CA GLY A 97 -7.53 1.60 -7.67
C GLY A 97 -6.67 2.75 -8.15
N ILE A 98 -5.77 3.26 -7.32
CA ILE A 98 -4.89 4.40 -7.68
C ILE A 98 -3.44 3.95 -7.56
N ILE A 99 -2.65 4.28 -8.57
CA ILE A 99 -1.19 4.16 -8.57
C ILE A 99 -0.60 5.56 -8.66
N LEU A 100 0.35 5.85 -7.78
CA LEU A 100 1.10 7.10 -7.74
C LEU A 100 2.58 6.81 -7.93
N ASP A 101 3.26 7.61 -8.74
CA ASP A 101 4.73 7.68 -8.71
C ASP A 101 5.16 8.09 -7.30
N GLY A 102 6.07 7.33 -6.69
CA GLY A 102 6.43 7.47 -5.28
C GLY A 102 7.12 8.80 -4.93
N SER A 103 7.94 9.33 -5.85
CA SER A 103 8.71 10.56 -5.64
C SER A 103 7.92 11.84 -5.93
N THR A 104 7.10 11.83 -6.97
CA THR A 104 6.35 12.98 -7.46
C THR A 104 4.91 13.01 -6.95
N HIS A 105 4.41 11.87 -6.47
CA HIS A 105 3.03 11.63 -6.07
C HIS A 105 2.02 11.96 -7.18
N THR A 106 2.45 11.84 -8.44
CA THR A 106 1.57 12.03 -9.59
C THR A 106 0.78 10.76 -9.86
N VAL A 107 -0.50 10.90 -10.18
CA VAL A 107 -1.34 9.74 -10.51
C VAL A 107 -0.95 9.21 -11.88
N GLU A 108 -0.49 7.97 -11.91
CA GLU A 108 -0.12 7.25 -13.13
C GLU A 108 -1.28 6.42 -13.66
N TRP A 109 -2.00 5.78 -12.73
CA TRP A 109 -3.22 5.04 -13.03
C TRP A 109 -4.36 5.32 -12.07
N SER A 110 -5.57 5.33 -12.61
CA SER A 110 -6.80 5.25 -11.83
C SER A 110 -7.76 4.25 -12.49
N TYR A 111 -8.02 3.17 -11.78
CA TYR A 111 -8.99 2.15 -12.15
C TYR A 111 -10.29 2.37 -11.37
N THR A 112 -11.35 2.75 -12.07
CA THR A 112 -12.60 3.25 -11.45
C THR A 112 -13.32 2.24 -10.54
N ASN A 113 -13.10 0.94 -10.73
CA ASN A 113 -13.74 -0.07 -9.89
C ASN A 113 -12.96 -0.37 -8.61
N GLY A 114 -11.74 0.16 -8.46
CA GLY A 114 -10.83 -0.22 -7.37
C GLY A 114 -10.13 -1.56 -7.62
N PHE A 115 -9.07 -1.80 -6.84
CA PHE A 115 -8.41 -3.09 -6.75
C PHE A 115 -9.04 -3.98 -5.66
N GLY A 116 -9.70 -3.38 -4.67
CA GLY A 116 -10.45 -4.09 -3.64
C GLY A 116 -10.37 -3.37 -2.30
N THR A 117 -10.42 -4.14 -1.22
CA THR A 117 -10.15 -3.65 0.14
C THR A 117 -8.75 -3.95 0.63
N GLU A 118 -8.09 -4.96 0.05
CA GLU A 118 -6.71 -5.35 0.35
C GLU A 118 -5.95 -5.47 -0.98
N VAL A 119 -4.66 -5.13 -0.95
CA VAL A 119 -3.75 -5.27 -2.09
C VAL A 119 -2.45 -5.93 -1.64
N ASP A 120 -1.86 -6.73 -2.53
CA ASP A 120 -0.50 -7.26 -2.35
C ASP A 120 0.23 -7.22 -3.69
N LEU A 121 1.56 -7.18 -3.64
CA LEU A 121 2.42 -7.10 -4.81
C LEU A 121 3.24 -8.38 -4.95
N ALA A 122 3.14 -9.04 -6.10
CA ALA A 122 3.90 -10.24 -6.38
C ALA A 122 4.14 -10.41 -7.88
N ASP A 123 5.38 -10.77 -8.24
CA ASP A 123 5.73 -11.21 -9.59
C ASP A 123 5.18 -12.63 -9.80
N ILE A 124 4.00 -12.74 -10.41
CA ILE A 124 3.29 -14.01 -10.57
C ILE A 124 3.52 -14.64 -11.95
N ASP A 125 4.14 -13.91 -12.89
CA ASP A 125 4.44 -14.39 -14.24
C ASP A 125 5.94 -14.45 -14.59
N GLN A 126 6.81 -14.09 -13.63
CA GLN A 126 8.27 -14.16 -13.65
C GLN A 126 8.92 -13.20 -14.66
N ASP A 127 8.34 -12.03 -14.89
CA ASP A 127 8.91 -11.01 -15.78
C ASP A 127 9.79 -9.98 -15.05
N SER A 128 9.98 -10.14 -13.72
CA SER A 128 10.71 -9.24 -12.82
C SER A 128 9.99 -7.93 -12.50
N MET A 129 8.71 -7.81 -12.83
CA MET A 129 7.80 -6.75 -12.40
C MET A 129 6.68 -7.38 -11.55
N PRO A 130 6.40 -6.88 -10.34
CA PRO A 130 5.27 -7.36 -9.57
C PRO A 130 3.92 -6.96 -10.18
N GLU A 131 3.01 -7.93 -10.28
CA GLU A 131 1.58 -7.68 -10.47
C GLU A 131 0.94 -7.17 -9.18
N ILE A 132 -0.15 -6.42 -9.36
CA ILE A 132 -1.03 -6.02 -8.25
C ILE A 132 -2.10 -7.09 -8.08
N ILE A 133 -2.18 -7.69 -6.90
CA ILE A 133 -3.23 -8.62 -6.52
C ILE A 133 -4.20 -7.88 -5.62
N GLY A 134 -5.40 -7.62 -6.14
CA GLY A 134 -6.47 -6.96 -5.40
C GLY A 134 -7.55 -7.94 -4.94
N MET A 135 -8.06 -7.75 -3.73
CA MET A 135 -9.09 -8.59 -3.14
C MET A 135 -10.28 -7.76 -2.66
N ASP A 136 -11.46 -8.04 -3.24
CA ASP A 136 -12.74 -7.55 -2.73
C ASP A 136 -13.16 -8.36 -1.50
N SER A 137 -13.92 -7.75 -0.59
CA SER A 137 -14.33 -8.42 0.65
C SER A 137 -15.32 -9.59 0.48
N TRP A 138 -15.85 -9.87 -0.71
CA TRP A 138 -16.97 -10.82 -0.85
C TRP A 138 -16.89 -11.81 -2.00
N ASP A 139 -16.18 -11.48 -3.09
CA ASP A 139 -16.39 -12.23 -4.32
C ASP A 139 -15.11 -12.40 -5.12
N PHE A 140 -14.29 -11.35 -5.28
CA PHE A 140 -13.26 -11.37 -6.30
C PHE A 140 -11.85 -11.22 -5.75
N ILE A 141 -10.96 -12.02 -6.32
CA ILE A 141 -9.52 -11.74 -6.35
C ILE A 141 -9.16 -11.48 -7.81
N THR A 142 -8.48 -10.37 -8.06
CA THR A 142 -8.13 -9.91 -9.41
C THR A 142 -6.65 -9.57 -9.46
N ALA A 143 -5.94 -10.05 -10.48
CA ALA A 143 -4.59 -9.58 -10.78
C ALA A 143 -4.65 -8.46 -11.81
N PHE A 144 -3.79 -7.46 -11.65
CA PHE A 144 -3.66 -6.32 -12.53
C PHE A 144 -2.19 -6.13 -12.92
N ASP A 145 -2.01 -5.72 -14.18
CA ASP A 145 -0.74 -5.29 -14.74
C ASP A 145 -0.64 -3.77 -14.54
N GLY A 146 0.34 -3.36 -13.73
CA GLY A 146 0.61 -1.96 -13.39
C GLY A 146 1.10 -1.17 -14.61
N GLN A 147 1.98 -1.72 -15.43
CA GLN A 147 2.50 -1.04 -16.63
C GLN A 147 1.44 -0.89 -17.73
N ALA A 148 0.70 -1.96 -18.01
CA ALA A 148 -0.32 -1.97 -19.07
C ALA A 148 -1.62 -1.29 -18.63
N HIS A 149 -1.80 -1.04 -17.33
CA HIS A 149 -3.02 -0.50 -16.74
C HIS A 149 -4.26 -1.37 -17.05
N THR A 150 -4.13 -2.68 -16.90
CA THR A 150 -5.21 -3.63 -17.25
C THR A 150 -5.39 -4.77 -16.24
N PRO A 151 -6.62 -5.26 -16.05
CA PRO A 151 -6.83 -6.53 -15.34
C PRO A 151 -6.32 -7.70 -16.19
N LEU A 152 -5.60 -8.62 -15.56
CA LEU A 152 -5.05 -9.82 -16.18
C LEU A 152 -6.02 -11.00 -16.08
N TRP A 153 -6.43 -11.33 -14.86
CA TRP A 153 -7.37 -12.41 -14.56
C TRP A 153 -8.17 -12.09 -13.30
N GLN A 154 -9.31 -12.76 -13.17
CA GLN A 154 -10.18 -12.64 -12.00
C GLN A 154 -10.75 -14.00 -11.65
N ILE A 155 -10.81 -14.30 -10.36
CA ILE A 155 -11.49 -15.47 -9.81
C ILE A 155 -12.66 -15.01 -8.94
N ASN A 156 -13.79 -15.73 -9.03
CA ASN A 156 -14.89 -15.57 -8.09
C ASN A 156 -14.78 -16.67 -7.01
N THR A 157 -14.63 -16.25 -5.76
CA THR A 157 -14.52 -17.13 -4.60
C THR A 157 -15.88 -17.44 -3.98
N GLU A 158 -16.90 -16.63 -4.27
CA GLU A 158 -18.26 -16.68 -3.72
C GLU A 158 -18.28 -16.66 -2.17
N ASP A 159 -17.29 -16.00 -1.54
CA ASP A 159 -17.09 -16.02 -0.09
C ASP A 159 -16.44 -14.73 0.44
N ASP A 160 -16.63 -14.51 1.74
CA ASP A 160 -16.04 -13.39 2.48
C ASP A 160 -14.51 -13.54 2.61
N HIS A 161 -13.80 -12.42 2.54
CA HIS A 161 -12.34 -12.37 2.65
C HIS A 161 -11.90 -11.41 3.75
N ASP A 162 -11.10 -11.92 4.69
CA ASP A 162 -10.58 -11.16 5.82
C ASP A 162 -9.12 -10.68 5.63
N ALA A 163 -8.33 -11.35 4.79
CA ALA A 163 -6.91 -11.05 4.61
C ALA A 163 -6.34 -11.60 3.31
N LEU A 164 -5.39 -10.88 2.71
CA LEU A 164 -4.63 -11.27 1.54
C LEU A 164 -3.15 -11.46 1.90
N TYR A 165 -2.52 -12.49 1.34
CA TYR A 165 -1.07 -12.66 1.36
C TYR A 165 -0.65 -13.49 0.14
N VAL A 166 0.26 -12.95 -0.66
CA VAL A 166 0.75 -13.56 -1.89
C VAL A 166 2.23 -13.83 -1.75
N THR A 167 2.61 -15.07 -2.02
CA THR A 167 4.02 -15.48 -2.01
C THR A 167 4.21 -16.69 -2.89
N ASP A 168 5.40 -16.81 -3.47
CA ASP A 168 5.84 -18.03 -4.13
C ASP A 168 6.07 -19.13 -3.08
N ILE A 169 5.37 -20.26 -3.24
CA ILE A 169 5.48 -21.43 -2.35
C ILE A 169 6.27 -22.59 -2.98
N GLU A 170 6.61 -22.49 -4.27
CA GLU A 170 7.28 -23.54 -5.03
C GLU A 170 8.73 -23.22 -5.39
N GLY A 171 9.13 -21.95 -5.45
CA GLY A 171 10.51 -21.53 -5.71
C GLY A 171 10.98 -21.82 -7.13
N ASP A 172 10.08 -21.86 -8.11
CA ASP A 172 10.38 -22.23 -9.50
C ASP A 172 10.71 -21.06 -10.44
#